data_AF-A0A936ZAJ0-F1
#
_entry.id   AF-A0A936ZAJ0-F1
#
_cell.length_a   1.000
_cell.length_b   1.000
_cell.length_c   1.000
_cell.angle_alpha   90.00
_cell.angle_beta   90.00
_cell.angle_gamma   90.00
#
_symmetry.space_group_name_H-M   'P 1'
#
loop_
_entity.id
_entity.type
_entity.pdbx_description
1 polymer ?
#
loop_
_entity_poly.entity_id
_entity_poly.type
_entity_poly.pdbx_seq_one_letter_code
_entity_poly.pdbx_strand_id
1 'polypeptide(L)'
;MTTLKEFEEALREQGMHMALAILERLKERDRAKRTIRPARRVSGKKMTPELARRIIELNQNTDMTQQEIAFQLGVNQGRVNEVLKRGKWLTEDPQSEEAKARDKAKARLKRMNAEDAPVPRKEPIVAKAEKGTKKQSPKPRNLAQLSIEDFLSGTSG
;
A
#
# COMPACT_ATOMS: atom_id res chain seq x y z
N MET A 1 8.32 34.27 -6.76
CA MET A 1 7.47 33.59 -5.77
C MET A 1 8.27 33.58 -4.48
N THR A 2 7.90 34.39 -3.50
CA THR A 2 8.66 34.48 -2.25
C THR A 2 8.26 33.33 -1.33
N THR A 3 9.26 32.66 -0.74
CA THR A 3 9.03 31.56 0.20
C THR A 3 8.86 32.09 1.62
N LEU A 4 8.15 31.35 2.49
CA LEU A 4 8.02 31.71 3.91
C LEU A 4 9.38 31.88 4.60
N LYS A 5 10.40 31.16 4.11
CA LYS A 5 11.77 31.19 4.62
C LYS A 5 12.48 32.50 4.29
N GLU A 6 12.29 33.01 3.07
CA GLU A 6 12.81 34.31 2.64
C GLU A 6 12.16 35.47 3.43
N PHE A 7 10.90 35.33 3.83
CA PHE A 7 10.21 36.31 4.67
C PHE A 7 10.72 36.30 6.12
N GLU A 8 10.98 35.11 6.70
CA GLU A 8 11.62 34.98 8.02
C GLU A 8 13.03 35.59 8.02
N GLU A 9 13.77 35.46 6.92
CA GLU A 9 15.12 36.00 6.75
C GLU A 9 15.10 37.54 6.65
N ALA A 10 14.21 38.11 5.84
CA ALA A 10 14.02 39.57 5.75
C ALA A 10 13.61 40.20 7.09
N LEU A 11 12.76 39.55 7.88
CA LEU A 11 12.37 40.02 9.21
C LEU A 11 13.52 39.94 10.23
N ARG A 12 14.42 38.97 10.07
CA ARG A 12 15.63 38.83 10.89
C ARG A 12 16.65 39.92 10.55
N GLU A 13 16.85 40.20 9.27
CA GLU A 13 17.73 41.28 8.79
C GLU A 13 17.25 42.66 9.24
N GLN A 14 15.94 42.89 9.25
CA GLN A 14 15.35 44.14 9.75
C GLN A 14 15.24 44.22 11.29
N GLY A 15 15.66 43.18 12.02
CA GLY A 15 15.62 43.18 13.49
C GLY A 15 14.21 43.19 14.09
N MET A 16 13.19 42.77 13.33
CA MET A 16 11.79 42.79 13.77
C MET A 16 11.45 41.57 14.65
N HIS A 17 12.05 41.51 15.85
CA HIS A 17 11.90 40.39 16.78
C HIS A 17 10.45 40.07 17.18
N MET A 18 9.59 41.08 17.30
CA MET A 18 8.16 40.89 17.59
C MET A 18 7.43 40.19 16.44
N ALA A 19 7.79 40.49 15.19
CA ALA A 19 7.19 39.84 14.02
C ALA A 19 7.61 38.37 13.92
N LEU A 20 8.87 38.06 14.25
CA LEU A 20 9.37 36.68 14.33
C LEU A 20 8.63 35.86 15.40
N ALA A 21 8.41 36.43 16.59
CA ALA A 21 7.66 35.76 17.66
C ALA A 21 6.20 35.46 17.27
N ILE A 22 5.57 36.37 16.51
CA ILE A 22 4.22 36.15 15.97
C ILE A 22 4.22 35.02 14.92
N LEU A 23 5.21 35.00 14.01
CA LEU A 23 5.36 33.93 13.02
C LEU A 23 5.56 32.55 13.65
N GLU A 24 6.35 32.48 14.71
CA GLU A 24 6.59 31.24 15.45
C GLU A 24 5.28 30.70 16.06
N ARG A 25 4.52 31.57 16.74
CA ARG A 25 3.20 31.22 17.28
C ARG A 25 2.19 30.81 16.20
N LEU A 26 2.26 31.39 15.01
CA LEU A 26 1.44 31.00 13.86
C LEU A 26 1.85 29.61 13.32
N LYS A 27 3.16 29.32 13.21
CA LYS A 27 3.68 27.99 12.83
C LYS A 27 3.28 26.91 13.83
N GLU A 28 3.29 27.20 15.12
CA GLU A 28 2.82 26.27 16.15
C GLU A 28 1.34 25.96 16.01
N ARG A 29 0.50 26.99 15.80
CA ARG A 29 -0.94 26.81 15.54
C ARG A 29 -1.20 26.02 14.26
N ASP A 30 -0.44 26.29 13.20
CA ASP A 30 -0.61 25.59 11.94
C ASP A 30 -0.16 24.12 12.04
N ARG A 31 0.97 23.86 12.72
CA ARG A 31 1.42 22.50 13.06
C ARG A 31 0.40 21.75 13.90
N ALA A 32 -0.21 22.41 14.90
CA ALA A 32 -1.25 21.80 15.73
C ALA A 32 -2.54 21.50 14.94
N LYS A 33 -2.86 22.31 13.93
CA LYS A 33 -4.02 22.10 13.04
C LYS A 33 -3.74 21.13 11.90
N ARG A 34 -2.47 20.85 11.60
CA ARG A 34 -2.04 19.96 10.54
C ARG A 34 -2.47 18.53 10.86
N THR A 35 -3.66 18.19 10.41
CA THR A 35 -4.16 16.82 10.44
C THR A 35 -3.46 16.05 9.32
N ILE A 36 -2.44 15.28 9.68
CA ILE A 36 -1.81 14.30 8.79
C ILE A 36 -2.82 13.17 8.63
N ARG A 37 -3.80 13.34 7.73
CA ARG A 37 -4.68 12.25 7.34
C ARG A 37 -3.80 11.22 6.63
N PRO A 38 -3.77 9.95 7.08
CA PRO A 38 -3.04 8.92 6.36
C PRO A 38 -3.55 8.90 4.93
N ALA A 39 -2.61 8.86 3.97
CA ALA A 39 -2.94 8.85 2.55
C ALA A 39 -3.89 7.68 2.28
N ARG A 40 -5.18 7.97 2.08
CA ARG A 40 -6.13 6.95 1.64
C ARG A 40 -5.65 6.52 0.26
N ARG A 41 -5.31 5.23 0.13
CA ARG A 41 -5.16 4.61 -1.18
C ARG A 41 -6.49 4.84 -1.89
N VAL A 42 -6.50 5.71 -2.89
CA VAL A 42 -7.66 5.87 -3.77
C VAL A 42 -7.82 4.52 -4.44
N SER A 43 -8.76 3.72 -3.94
CA SER A 43 -9.08 2.43 -4.55
C SER A 43 -9.76 2.77 -5.86
N GLY A 44 -8.97 2.88 -6.93
CA GLY A 44 -9.50 3.06 -8.28
C GLY A 44 -10.50 1.95 -8.61
N LYS A 45 -11.37 2.22 -9.59
CA LYS A 45 -12.39 1.28 -10.07
C LYS A 45 -11.80 -0.13 -10.22
N LYS A 46 -12.59 -1.15 -9.83
CA LYS A 46 -12.20 -2.55 -10.00
C LYS A 46 -11.89 -2.81 -11.48
N MET A 47 -10.81 -3.54 -11.73
CA MET A 47 -10.38 -3.80 -13.09
C MET A 47 -11.29 -4.83 -13.74
N THR A 48 -11.75 -4.53 -14.96
CA THR A 48 -12.59 -5.43 -15.77
C THR A 48 -11.92 -5.63 -17.13
N PRO A 49 -12.26 -6.70 -17.85
CA PRO A 49 -11.71 -6.93 -19.19
C PRO A 49 -12.04 -5.83 -20.18
N GLU A 50 -13.24 -5.26 -20.09
CA GLU A 50 -13.64 -4.11 -20.92
C GLU A 50 -12.78 -2.87 -20.64
N LEU A 51 -12.48 -2.63 -19.36
CA LEU A 51 -11.64 -1.50 -18.95
C LEU A 51 -10.20 -1.68 -19.42
N ALA A 52 -9.68 -2.91 -19.41
CA ALA A 52 -8.36 -3.24 -19.93
C ALA A 52 -8.27 -3.03 -21.46
N ARG A 53 -9.31 -3.42 -22.21
CA ARG A 53 -9.40 -3.11 -23.65
C ARG A 53 -9.42 -1.61 -23.91
N ARG A 54 -10.19 -0.85 -23.12
CA ARG A 54 -10.25 0.61 -23.24
C ARG A 54 -8.92 1.29 -22.92
N ILE A 55 -8.15 0.76 -21.97
CA ILE A 55 -6.79 1.22 -21.67
C ILE A 55 -5.87 1.04 -22.88
N ILE A 56 -5.91 -0.12 -23.53
CA ILE A 56 -5.09 -0.39 -24.72
C ILE A 56 -5.50 0.53 -25.86
N GLU A 57 -6.80 0.69 -26.10
CA GLU A 57 -7.34 1.58 -27.12
C GLU A 57 -6.86 3.03 -26.90
N LEU A 58 -6.98 3.55 -25.68
CA LEU A 58 -6.54 4.91 -25.36
C LEU A 58 -5.02 5.09 -25.52
N ASN A 59 -4.22 4.09 -25.16
CA ASN A 59 -2.77 4.14 -25.31
C ASN A 59 -2.30 3.98 -26.77
N GLN A 60 -3.10 3.33 -27.63
CA GLN A 60 -2.79 3.18 -29.05
C GLN A 60 -3.24 4.39 -29.87
N ASN A 61 -4.39 4.96 -29.53
CA ASN A 61 -5.02 6.04 -30.28
C ASN A 61 -4.65 7.44 -29.76
N THR A 62 -4.01 7.51 -28.58
CA THR A 62 -3.66 8.77 -27.93
C THR A 62 -2.26 8.70 -27.34
N ASP A 63 -1.49 9.78 -27.44
CA ASP A 63 -0.18 9.93 -26.78
C ASP A 63 -0.29 10.24 -25.28
N MET A 64 -1.38 9.80 -24.65
CA MET A 64 -1.62 10.02 -23.24
C MET A 64 -0.68 9.15 -22.40
N THR A 65 -0.12 9.74 -21.36
CA THR A 65 0.66 9.03 -20.37
C THR A 65 -0.22 8.07 -19.56
N GLN A 66 0.39 7.05 -18.97
CA GLN A 66 -0.31 6.09 -18.11
C GLN A 66 -1.04 6.76 -16.93
N GLN A 67 -0.52 7.89 -16.43
CA GLN A 67 -1.13 8.67 -15.36
C GLN A 67 -2.40 9.37 -15.84
N GLU A 68 -2.38 9.94 -17.05
CA GLU A 68 -3.52 10.59 -17.66
C GLU A 68 -4.62 9.57 -17.99
N ILE A 69 -4.26 8.41 -18.55
CA ILE A 69 -5.20 7.29 -18.77
C ILE A 69 -5.78 6.81 -17.44
N ALA A 70 -4.94 6.68 -16.40
CA ALA A 70 -5.38 6.28 -15.07
C ALA A 70 -6.35 7.28 -14.44
N PHE A 71 -6.09 8.58 -14.61
CA PHE A 71 -6.94 9.66 -14.13
C PHE A 71 -8.29 9.66 -14.86
N GLN A 72 -8.27 9.62 -16.19
CA GLN A 72 -9.48 9.63 -17.01
C GLN A 72 -10.40 8.44 -16.74
N LEU A 73 -9.82 7.24 -16.57
CA LEU A 73 -10.60 6.02 -16.30
C LEU A 73 -10.90 5.83 -14.80
N GLY A 74 -10.30 6.63 -13.91
CA GLY A 74 -10.46 6.51 -12.46
C GLY A 74 -9.86 5.22 -11.89
N VAL A 75 -8.72 4.79 -12.44
CA VAL A 75 -8.01 3.56 -12.09
C VAL A 75 -6.63 3.88 -11.52
N ASN A 76 -5.97 2.88 -10.92
CA ASN A 76 -4.61 3.06 -10.41
C ASN A 76 -3.60 2.94 -11.55
N GLN A 77 -2.60 3.83 -11.61
CA GLN A 77 -1.54 3.80 -12.62
C GLN A 77 -0.80 2.45 -12.69
N GLY A 78 -0.55 1.80 -11.56
CA GLY A 78 0.07 0.47 -11.53
C GLY A 78 -0.75 -0.58 -12.28
N ARG A 79 -2.09 -0.48 -12.23
CA ARG A 79 -2.99 -1.37 -12.99
C ARG A 79 -2.91 -1.11 -14.49
N VAL A 80 -2.81 0.14 -14.92
CA VAL A 80 -2.61 0.52 -16.34
C VAL A 80 -1.31 -0.07 -16.87
N ASN A 81 -0.22 0.05 -16.12
CA ASN A 81 1.07 -0.54 -16.49
C ASN A 81 1.01 -2.08 -16.61
N GLU A 82 0.28 -2.75 -15.72
CA GLU A 82 0.09 -4.20 -15.77
C GLU A 82 -0.75 -4.66 -16.98
N VAL A 83 -1.76 -3.88 -17.38
CA VAL A 83 -2.52 -4.12 -18.62
C VAL A 83 -1.59 -3.98 -19.84
N LEU A 84 -0.84 -2.87 -19.93
CA LEU A 84 0.01 -2.59 -21.10
C LEU A 84 1.21 -3.53 -21.20
N LYS A 85 1.85 -3.88 -20.09
CA LYS A 85 3.06 -4.73 -20.10
C LYS A 85 2.77 -6.23 -20.13
N ARG A 86 1.68 -6.68 -19.49
CA ARG A 86 1.42 -8.11 -19.26
C ARG A 86 0.07 -8.57 -19.80
N GLY A 87 -0.74 -7.69 -20.39
CA GLY A 87 -2.07 -8.03 -20.87
C GLY A 87 -2.99 -8.53 -19.75
N LYS A 88 -2.73 -8.17 -18.49
CA LYS A 88 -3.59 -8.61 -17.38
C LYS A 88 -5.00 -8.07 -17.59
N TRP A 89 -5.98 -8.85 -17.12
CA TRP A 89 -7.41 -8.58 -17.27
C TRP A 89 -7.95 -8.65 -18.71
N LEU A 90 -7.17 -8.89 -19.77
CA LEU A 90 -7.70 -8.97 -21.15
C LEU A 90 -8.54 -10.21 -21.44
N THR A 91 -8.20 -11.33 -20.80
CA THR A 91 -8.79 -12.64 -21.11
C THR A 91 -9.55 -13.16 -19.91
N GLU A 92 -10.82 -13.57 -20.12
CA GLU A 92 -11.49 -14.52 -19.23
C GLU A 92 -11.02 -15.94 -19.54
N ASP A 93 -9.70 -16.17 -19.50
CA ASP A 93 -9.16 -17.48 -19.85
C ASP A 93 -9.65 -18.50 -18.81
N PRO A 94 -10.52 -19.47 -19.15
CA PRO A 94 -11.13 -20.38 -18.18
C PRO A 94 -10.11 -21.30 -17.48
N GLN A 95 -8.86 -21.29 -17.94
CA GLN A 95 -7.74 -22.04 -17.37
C GLN A 95 -6.73 -21.17 -16.60
N SER A 96 -6.89 -19.84 -16.56
CA SER A 96 -6.03 -18.97 -15.76
C SER A 96 -6.20 -19.26 -14.26
N GLU A 97 -5.09 -19.27 -13.51
CA GLU A 97 -5.08 -19.46 -12.05
C GLU A 97 -5.96 -18.42 -11.32
N GLU A 98 -6.15 -17.24 -11.91
CA GLU A 98 -7.05 -16.20 -11.41
C GLU A 98 -8.54 -16.59 -11.56
N ALA A 99 -8.89 -17.30 -12.64
CA ALA A 99 -10.23 -17.84 -12.85
C ALA A 99 -10.53 -19.00 -11.88
N LYS A 100 -9.56 -19.91 -11.69
CA LYS A 100 -9.66 -20.99 -10.69
C LYS A 100 -9.82 -20.43 -9.27
N ALA A 101 -9.11 -19.36 -8.92
CA ALA A 101 -9.24 -18.69 -7.63
C ALA A 101 -10.62 -18.01 -7.46
N ARG A 102 -11.12 -17.35 -8.51
CA ARG A 102 -12.44 -16.70 -8.53
C ARG A 102 -13.57 -17.72 -8.41
N ASP A 103 -13.49 -18.84 -9.12
CA ASP A 103 -14.51 -19.88 -9.10
C ASP A 103 -14.48 -20.67 -7.79
N LYS A 104 -13.29 -20.92 -7.23
CA LYS A 104 -13.15 -21.49 -5.87
C LYS A 104 -13.73 -20.57 -4.80
N ALA A 105 -13.55 -19.25 -4.93
CA ALA A 105 -14.12 -18.27 -4.00
C ALA A 105 -15.65 -18.15 -4.15
N LYS A 106 -16.16 -18.10 -5.38
CA LYS A 106 -17.61 -18.10 -5.68
C LYS A 106 -18.27 -19.39 -5.20
N ALA A 107 -17.62 -20.55 -5.36
CA ALA A 107 -18.13 -21.83 -4.86
C ALA A 107 -18.18 -21.88 -3.34
N ARG A 108 -17.22 -21.28 -2.63
CA ARG A 108 -17.26 -21.14 -1.16
C ARG A 108 -18.41 -20.25 -0.69
N LEU A 109 -18.60 -19.10 -1.33
CA LEU A 109 -19.71 -18.19 -1.02
C LEU A 109 -21.08 -18.80 -1.33
N LYS A 110 -21.21 -19.52 -2.45
CA LYS A 110 -22.46 -20.21 -2.79
C LYS A 110 -22.79 -21.33 -1.81
N ARG A 111 -21.77 -22.06 -1.30
CA ARG A 111 -21.94 -23.05 -0.22
C ARG A 111 -22.27 -22.42 1.15
N MET A 112 -21.92 -21.15 1.36
CA MET A 112 -22.29 -20.42 2.59
C MET A 112 -23.70 -19.81 2.51
N ASN A 113 -24.19 -19.52 1.30
CA ASN A 113 -25.51 -18.92 1.07
C ASN A 113 -26.62 -19.96 0.84
N ALA A 114 -26.28 -21.19 0.45
CA ALA A 114 -27.23 -22.30 0.32
C ALA A 114 -27.24 -23.12 1.61
N GLU A 115 -28.22 -22.80 2.46
CA GLU A 115 -28.74 -23.57 3.60
C GLU A 115 -27.91 -23.69 4.89
N ASP A 116 -28.63 -23.48 5.99
CA ASP A 116 -28.50 -24.09 7.32
C ASP A 116 -27.90 -25.51 7.28
N ALA A 117 -26.57 -25.60 7.22
CA ALA A 117 -25.84 -26.82 7.47
C ALA A 117 -24.59 -26.50 8.31
N PRO A 118 -24.33 -27.27 9.38
CA PRO A 118 -23.43 -26.89 10.44
C PRO A 118 -22.02 -26.74 9.88
N VAL A 119 -21.33 -25.68 10.30
CA VAL A 119 -19.89 -25.55 10.15
C VAL A 119 -19.27 -26.86 10.64
N PRO A 120 -18.60 -27.67 9.80
CA PRO A 120 -17.74 -28.69 10.36
C PRO A 120 -16.60 -27.92 11.01
N ARG A 121 -16.72 -27.67 12.31
CA ARG A 121 -15.56 -27.45 13.18
C ARG A 121 -14.64 -28.60 12.82
N LYS A 122 -13.54 -28.29 12.15
CA LYS A 122 -12.42 -29.22 12.12
C LYS A 122 -12.04 -29.40 13.58
N GLU A 123 -12.54 -30.47 14.18
CA GLU A 123 -12.04 -30.95 15.44
C GLU A 123 -10.53 -31.12 15.25
N PRO A 124 -9.71 -30.58 16.17
CA PRO A 124 -8.29 -30.85 16.15
C PRO A 124 -8.15 -32.37 16.32
N ILE A 125 -7.67 -33.03 15.28
CA ILE A 125 -7.40 -34.46 15.30
C ILE A 125 -6.26 -34.64 16.31
N VAL A 126 -6.63 -34.98 17.55
CA VAL A 126 -5.69 -35.48 18.55
C VAL A 126 -5.51 -36.96 18.23
N ALA A 127 -4.47 -37.28 17.45
CA ALA A 127 -3.91 -38.63 17.41
C ALA A 127 -2.43 -38.53 17.78
N LYS A 128 -2.15 -38.98 19.00
CA LYS A 128 -0.81 -39.12 19.57
C LYS A 128 0.03 -40.10 18.76
N ALA A 129 1.29 -39.70 18.58
CA ALA A 129 2.54 -40.48 18.49
C ALA A 129 2.70 -41.42 17.27
N GLU A 130 3.85 -41.49 16.57
CA GLU A 130 5.21 -41.60 17.13
C GLU A 130 6.32 -40.92 16.27
N LYS A 131 7.29 -40.36 17.01
CA LYS A 131 8.73 -40.14 16.74
C LYS A 131 9.22 -39.76 15.33
N GLY A 132 9.77 -38.54 15.22
CA GLY A 132 10.71 -38.18 14.13
C GLY A 132 11.13 -36.71 14.12
N THR A 133 12.05 -36.35 15.02
CA THR A 133 13.06 -35.27 14.89
C THR A 133 12.60 -33.83 14.56
N LYS A 134 12.63 -32.97 15.59
CA LYS A 134 12.53 -31.50 15.54
C LYS A 134 13.53 -30.89 14.53
N LYS A 135 13.04 -30.03 13.63
CA LYS A 135 13.81 -28.88 13.11
C LYS A 135 12.88 -27.69 12.93
N GLN A 136 12.82 -26.86 13.97
CA GLN A 136 12.21 -25.53 13.93
C GLN A 136 13.16 -24.61 13.13
N SER A 137 12.74 -24.18 11.95
CA SER A 137 13.43 -23.10 11.23
C SER A 137 13.15 -21.76 11.95
N PRO A 138 14.18 -21.01 12.38
CA PRO A 138 14.00 -19.81 13.17
C PRO A 138 13.47 -18.63 12.34
N LYS A 139 12.56 -17.88 12.98
CA LYS A 139 12.04 -16.58 12.56
C LYS A 139 13.20 -15.61 12.26
N PRO A 140 13.17 -14.81 11.17
CA PRO A 140 14.25 -13.87 10.90
C PRO A 140 14.32 -12.83 12.01
N ARG A 141 15.47 -12.79 12.69
CA ARG A 141 15.83 -11.82 13.73
C ARG A 141 15.98 -10.44 13.08
N ASN A 142 15.26 -9.45 13.60
CA ASN A 142 15.45 -8.03 13.29
C ASN A 142 16.91 -7.64 13.54
N LEU A 143 17.70 -7.47 12.47
CA LEU A 143 19.08 -6.95 12.49
C LEU A 143 19.09 -5.41 12.53
N ALA A 144 18.34 -4.80 13.44
CA ALA A 144 18.28 -3.33 13.56
C ALA A 144 18.23 -2.82 15.00
N GLN A 145 18.55 -3.66 15.99
CA GLN A 145 18.81 -3.22 17.35
C GLN A 145 20.24 -3.60 17.71
N LEU A 146 21.19 -2.82 17.20
CA LEU A 146 22.48 -2.67 17.87
C LEU A 146 22.19 -1.97 19.19
N SER A 147 22.28 -2.70 20.31
CA SER A 147 22.19 -2.09 21.63
C SER A 147 23.39 -1.17 21.85
N ILE A 148 23.13 -0.01 22.42
CA ILE A 148 24.11 1.02 22.77
C ILE A 148 25.28 0.44 23.61
N GLU A 149 25.01 -0.60 24.41
CA GLU A 149 26.02 -1.34 25.17
C GLU A 149 27.13 -2.01 24.30
N ASP A 150 26.85 -2.41 23.06
CA ASP A 150 27.86 -3.02 22.18
C ASP A 150 28.84 -1.98 21.61
N PHE A 151 28.45 -0.70 21.56
CA PHE A 151 29.32 0.38 21.07
C PHE A 151 30.34 0.83 22.14
N LEU A 152 29.98 0.74 23.43
CA LEU A 152 30.82 1.23 24.53
C LEU A 152 31.89 0.24 24.99
N SER A 153 31.77 -1.05 24.63
CA SER A 153 32.75 -2.08 25.01
C SER A 153 33.92 -2.23 24.02
N GLY A 154 33.87 -1.57 22.86
CA GLY A 154 34.86 -1.68 21.79
C GLY A 154 35.97 -0.62 21.79
N THR A 155 35.99 0.33 22.71
CA THR A 155 36.97 1.44 22.73
C THR A 155 37.99 1.34 23.86
N SER A 156 38.32 0.13 24.28
CA SER A 156 39.39 -0.15 25.23
C SER A 156 40.37 -1.14 24.59
N GLY A 157 41.20 -0.62 23.68
CA GLY A 157 42.30 -1.32 23.03
C GLY A 157 43.35 -0.31 22.60
#